data_AF-A0A075VBX1-F1
#
_entry.id   AF-A0A075VBX1-F1
#
_cell.length_a   1.000
_cell.length_b   1.000
_cell.length_c   1.000
_cell.angle_alpha   90.00
_cell.angle_beta   90.00
_cell.angle_gamma   90.00
#
_symmetry.space_group_name_H-M   'P 1'
#
loop_
_entity.id
_entity.type
_entity.pdbx_description
1 polymer ?
#
loop_
_entity_poly.entity_id
_entity_poly.type
_entity_poly.pdbx_seq_one_letter_code
_entity_poly.pdbx_strand_id
1 'polypeptide(L)'
;MDHGWLRILGSGAEALPDILDRAEPASGALPVAYDVLGGMYVWATNPAGRPTIRYFGPDVLDWEDLELGYAEWLHAVLVGSLDRFYGTLRWPGWQNDVSAVAADQGIHTFPPPWSKEGKDLSTVSRAVVALSELVSLHQDAARQLSGQDS
;
A
#
# COMPACT_ATOMS: atom_id res chain seq x y z
N MET A 1 -5.90 6.11 9.30
CA MET A 1 -6.87 6.86 8.45
C MET A 1 -7.82 5.87 7.83
N ASP A 2 -9.05 6.28 7.51
CA ASP A 2 -10.04 5.44 6.82
C ASP A 2 -10.21 4.04 7.45
N HIS A 3 -10.70 4.01 8.70
CA HIS A 3 -10.84 2.78 9.52
C HIS A 3 -9.55 1.98 9.76
N GLY A 4 -8.38 2.59 9.51
CA GLY A 4 -7.08 1.91 9.65
C GLY A 4 -6.53 1.38 8.33
N TRP A 5 -7.25 1.59 7.22
CA TRP A 5 -6.81 1.18 5.89
C TRP A 5 -5.47 1.79 5.53
N LEU A 6 -5.33 3.11 5.69
CA LEU A 6 -4.10 3.84 5.39
C LEU A 6 -3.39 4.26 6.68
N ARG A 7 -2.10 3.97 6.76
CA ARG A 7 -1.23 4.23 7.91
C ARG A 7 -0.12 5.18 7.50
N ILE A 8 -0.28 6.44 7.90
CA ILE A 8 0.67 7.52 7.58
C ILE A 8 1.79 7.52 8.62
N LEU A 9 3.03 7.42 8.13
CA LEU A 9 4.23 7.44 8.95
C LEU A 9 4.48 8.84 9.51
N GLY A 10 5.12 8.92 10.69
CA GLY A 10 5.42 10.20 11.34
C GLY A 10 4.22 10.89 12.02
N SER A 11 3.07 10.22 12.13
CA SER A 11 1.86 10.74 12.78
C SER A 11 1.86 10.66 14.32
N GLY A 12 2.91 10.10 14.93
CA GLY A 12 3.04 9.95 16.39
C GLY A 12 2.33 8.73 16.99
N ALA A 13 1.67 7.92 16.18
CA ALA A 13 1.31 6.55 16.56
C ALA A 13 2.58 5.70 16.70
N GLU A 14 2.56 4.63 17.52
CA GLU A 14 3.66 3.66 17.58
C GLU A 14 4.06 3.29 16.15
N ALA A 15 5.30 3.66 15.79
CA ALA A 15 5.81 3.50 14.44
C ALA A 15 5.77 2.04 14.04
N LEU A 16 5.76 1.76 12.73
CA LEU A 16 5.97 0.44 12.15
C LEU A 16 7.48 0.21 12.10
N PRO A 17 8.14 -0.23 13.19
CA PRO A 17 9.57 -0.02 13.37
C PRO A 17 10.34 -0.84 12.32
N ASP A 18 9.96 -2.11 12.18
CA ASP A 18 10.52 -3.05 11.20
C ASP A 18 10.35 -2.63 9.73
N ILE A 19 9.39 -1.76 9.43
CA ILE A 19 9.14 -1.28 8.06
C ILE A 19 10.01 -0.06 7.76
N LEU A 20 10.21 0.81 8.73
CA LEU A 20 11.13 1.95 8.60
C LEU A 20 12.58 1.48 8.50
N ASP A 21 12.95 0.42 9.21
CA ASP A 21 14.28 -0.20 9.09
C ASP A 21 14.53 -0.81 7.70
N ARG A 22 13.46 -1.14 6.97
CA ARG A 22 13.51 -1.58 5.57
C ARG A 22 13.47 -0.44 4.56
N ALA A 23 13.28 0.80 4.99
CA ALA A 23 13.38 1.95 4.10
C ALA A 23 14.84 2.12 3.66
N GLU A 24 15.07 2.25 2.36
CA GLU A 24 16.41 2.45 1.79
C GLU A 24 16.67 3.96 1.62
N PRO A 25 17.41 4.64 2.53
CA PRO A 25 17.56 6.10 2.48
C PRO A 25 18.31 6.56 1.22
N ALA A 26 19.13 5.68 0.64
CA ALA A 26 19.87 5.93 -0.59
C ALA A 26 18.99 5.89 -1.87
N SER A 27 17.74 5.44 -1.78
CA SER A 27 16.83 5.31 -2.93
C SER A 27 16.34 6.65 -3.49
N GLY A 28 16.50 7.76 -2.76
CA GLY A 28 15.92 9.05 -3.13
C GLY A 28 14.40 9.10 -2.99
N ALA A 29 13.79 8.10 -2.36
CA ALA A 29 12.37 8.02 -2.05
C ALA A 29 12.16 7.94 -0.54
N LEU A 30 11.21 8.72 -0.02
CA LEU A 30 10.82 8.71 1.39
C LEU A 30 9.52 7.93 1.56
N PRO A 31 9.50 6.79 2.26
CA PRO A 31 8.24 6.14 2.61
C PRO A 31 7.39 7.05 3.49
N VAL A 32 6.11 7.20 3.13
CA VAL A 32 5.17 8.10 3.82
C VAL A 32 3.93 7.40 4.34
N ALA A 33 3.52 6.29 3.72
CA ALA A 33 2.39 5.50 4.22
C ALA A 33 2.40 4.07 3.68
N TYR A 34 1.62 3.23 4.34
CA TYR A 34 1.29 1.87 3.90
C TYR A 34 -0.21 1.68 4.00
N ASP A 35 -0.78 0.87 3.12
CA ASP A 35 -2.14 0.38 3.29
C ASP A 35 -2.20 -1.03 3.89
N VAL A 36 -3.39 -1.41 4.33
CA VAL A 36 -3.64 -2.70 4.99
C VAL A 36 -3.39 -3.90 4.07
N LEU A 37 -3.44 -3.72 2.75
CA LEU A 37 -3.10 -4.77 1.79
C LEU A 37 -1.61 -4.75 1.43
N GLY A 38 -0.76 -3.98 2.10
CA GLY A 38 0.68 -3.93 1.81
C GLY A 38 1.05 -3.09 0.60
N GLY A 39 0.15 -2.22 0.13
CA GLY A 39 0.49 -1.14 -0.79
C GLY A 39 1.38 -0.10 -0.10
N MET A 40 2.28 0.53 -0.86
CA MET A 40 3.29 1.45 -0.33
C MET A 40 3.17 2.82 -0.97
N TYR A 41 3.25 3.87 -0.16
CA TYR A 41 3.36 5.25 -0.63
C TYR A 41 4.75 5.78 -0.34
N VAL A 42 5.40 6.33 -1.36
CA VAL A 42 6.67 7.03 -1.23
C VAL A 42 6.56 8.44 -1.82
N TRP A 43 7.26 9.38 -1.22
CA TRP A 43 7.48 10.71 -1.77
C TRP A 43 8.85 10.72 -2.45
N ALA A 44 8.87 10.92 -3.78
CA ALA A 44 10.08 10.80 -4.59
C ALA A 44 10.06 11.80 -5.75
N THR A 45 11.23 12.14 -6.28
CA THR A 45 11.33 13.01 -7.46
C THR A 45 10.93 12.24 -8.72
N ASN A 46 9.93 12.75 -9.44
CA ASN A 46 9.49 12.19 -10.71
C ASN A 46 10.40 12.60 -11.89
N PRO A 47 10.22 12.03 -13.10
CA PRO A 47 11.08 12.33 -14.26
C PRO A 47 11.11 13.82 -14.66
N ALA A 48 10.08 14.59 -14.30
CA ALA A 48 10.04 16.04 -14.54
C ALA A 48 10.78 16.86 -13.46
N GLY A 49 11.47 16.20 -12.52
CA GLY A 49 12.23 16.86 -11.45
C GLY A 49 11.36 17.39 -10.31
N ARG A 50 10.09 16.97 -10.22
CA ARG A 50 9.15 17.41 -9.17
C ARG A 50 8.93 16.28 -8.15
N PRO A 51 8.93 16.58 -6.85
CA PRO A 51 8.71 15.57 -5.84
C PRO A 51 7.20 15.25 -5.71
N THR A 52 6.79 14.05 -6.10
CA THR A 52 5.41 13.57 -6.12
C THR A 52 5.25 12.30 -5.28
N ILE A 53 4.00 11.95 -4.98
CA ILE A 53 3.64 10.70 -4.34
C ILE A 53 3.57 9.60 -5.38
N ARG A 54 4.34 8.53 -5.15
CA ARG A 54 4.26 7.29 -5.91
C ARG A 54 3.63 6.20 -5.05
N TYR A 55 2.79 5.39 -5.66
CA TYR A 55 2.09 4.28 -5.01
C TYR A 55 2.50 2.97 -5.65
N PHE A 56 2.95 2.01 -4.84
CA PHE A 56 3.13 0.63 -5.24
C PHE A 56 1.85 -0.13 -4.93
N GLY A 57 1.10 -0.50 -5.98
CA GLY A 57 -0.22 -1.12 -5.84
C GLY A 57 -0.14 -2.64 -5.71
N PRO A 58 -0.79 -3.27 -4.71
CA PRO A 58 -0.74 -4.72 -4.52
C PRO A 58 -1.47 -5.48 -5.64
N ASP A 59 -2.42 -4.86 -6.35
CA ASP A 59 -3.18 -5.48 -7.45
C ASP A 59 -2.50 -5.42 -8.82
N VAL A 60 -1.46 -4.59 -8.96
CA VAL A 60 -0.69 -4.43 -10.20
C VAL A 60 0.77 -4.87 -10.00
N LEU A 61 1.27 -4.82 -8.76
CA LEU A 61 2.67 -5.05 -8.39
C LEU A 61 3.65 -4.12 -9.12
N ASP A 62 3.23 -2.87 -9.34
CA ASP A 62 4.04 -1.84 -9.98
C ASP A 62 3.83 -0.46 -9.32
N TRP A 63 4.76 0.46 -9.61
CA TRP A 63 4.77 1.83 -9.11
C TRP A 63 4.06 2.80 -10.05
N GLU A 64 2.97 3.39 -9.58
CA GLU A 64 2.26 4.49 -10.23
C GLU A 64 2.72 5.85 -9.65
N ASP A 65 2.95 6.85 -10.50
CA ASP A 65 3.07 8.25 -10.07
C ASP A 65 1.66 8.83 -9.97
N LEU A 66 1.25 9.26 -8.77
CA LEU A 66 -0.07 9.86 -8.57
C LEU A 66 -0.11 11.32 -9.04
N GLU A 67 1.04 11.89 -9.41
CA GLU A 67 1.23 13.27 -9.86
C GLU A 67 0.86 14.33 -8.80
N LEU A 68 0.63 13.91 -7.56
CA LEU A 68 0.29 14.77 -6.43
C LEU A 68 1.52 15.09 -5.58
N GLY A 69 1.63 16.34 -5.12
CA GLY A 69 2.55 16.68 -4.03
C GLY A 69 2.07 16.10 -2.70
N TYR A 70 2.96 16.02 -1.69
CA TYR A 70 2.61 15.45 -0.38
C TYR A 70 1.40 16.12 0.29
N ALA A 71 1.35 17.45 0.31
CA ALA A 71 0.25 18.18 0.95
C ALA A 71 -1.08 17.98 0.22
N GLU A 72 -1.05 17.91 -1.11
CA GLU A 72 -2.22 17.67 -1.95
C GLU A 72 -2.76 16.26 -1.75
N TRP A 73 -1.87 15.26 -1.75
CA TRP A 73 -2.22 13.87 -1.43
C TRP A 73 -2.80 13.75 -0.02
N LEU A 74 -2.17 14.37 0.99
CA LEU A 74 -2.68 14.33 2.36
C LEU A 74 -4.07 14.97 2.47
N HIS A 75 -4.28 16.10 1.79
CA HIS A 75 -5.61 16.72 1.73
C HIS A 75 -6.62 15.78 1.07
N ALA A 76 -6.28 15.15 -0.05
CA ALA A 76 -7.13 14.18 -0.74
C ALA A 76 -7.50 12.99 0.17
N VAL A 77 -6.54 12.46 0.93
CA VAL A 77 -6.76 11.42 1.94
C VAL A 77 -7.75 11.88 3.02
N LEU A 78 -7.58 13.10 3.53
CA LEU A 78 -8.42 13.64 4.62
C LEU A 78 -9.86 13.89 4.20
N VAL A 79 -10.11 14.27 2.95
CA VAL A 79 -11.46 14.53 2.43
C VAL A 79 -12.15 13.31 1.84
N GLY A 80 -11.56 12.11 1.97
CA GLY A 80 -12.17 10.84 1.57
C GLY A 80 -12.02 10.49 0.08
N SER A 81 -11.07 11.09 -0.63
CA SER A 81 -10.82 10.75 -2.05
C SER A 81 -10.34 9.31 -2.26
N LEU A 82 -9.98 8.61 -1.19
CA LEU A 82 -9.52 7.22 -1.21
C LEU A 82 -10.62 6.20 -1.56
N ASP A 83 -11.90 6.54 -1.42
CA ASP A 83 -13.00 5.62 -1.72
C ASP A 83 -12.99 5.17 -3.18
N ARG A 84 -12.79 6.12 -4.10
CA ARG A 84 -12.67 5.80 -5.55
C ARG A 84 -11.36 5.11 -5.86
N PHE A 85 -10.27 5.57 -5.24
CA PHE A 85 -8.93 5.04 -5.47
C PHE A 85 -8.85 3.55 -5.12
N TYR A 86 -9.41 3.16 -3.96
CA TYR A 86 -9.42 1.76 -3.52
C TYR A 86 -10.67 0.99 -3.95
N GLY A 87 -11.51 1.52 -4.83
CA GLY A 87 -12.83 0.94 -5.12
C GLY A 87 -12.77 -0.54 -5.53
N THR A 88 -11.75 -0.93 -6.31
CA THR A 88 -11.50 -2.32 -6.73
C THR A 88 -10.84 -3.18 -5.65
N LEU A 89 -10.29 -2.55 -4.61
CA LEU A 89 -9.59 -3.16 -3.49
C LEU A 89 -10.46 -3.30 -2.23
N ARG A 90 -11.74 -2.92 -2.27
CA ARG A 90 -12.67 -3.08 -1.14
C ARG A 90 -13.59 -4.29 -1.31
N TRP A 91 -13.99 -4.87 -0.19
CA TRP A 91 -14.99 -5.93 -0.11
C TRP A 91 -16.14 -5.54 0.84
N PRO A 92 -17.32 -6.17 0.75
CA PRO A 92 -18.40 -5.89 1.69
C PRO A 92 -17.96 -6.12 3.15
N GLY A 93 -18.15 -5.10 3.99
CA GLY A 93 -17.78 -5.16 5.41
C GLY A 93 -16.30 -4.92 5.74
N TRP A 94 -15.49 -4.52 4.75
CA TRP A 94 -14.06 -4.27 4.93
C TRP A 94 -13.74 -3.36 6.12
N GLN A 95 -14.61 -2.39 6.44
CA GLN A 95 -14.41 -1.44 7.54
C GLN A 95 -14.22 -2.17 8.87
N ASN A 96 -15.04 -3.19 9.13
CA ASN A 96 -14.98 -3.96 10.37
C ASN A 96 -13.71 -4.79 10.42
N ASP A 97 -13.42 -5.50 9.32
CA ASP A 97 -12.23 -6.34 9.20
C ASP A 97 -10.96 -5.52 9.42
N VAL A 98 -10.85 -4.36 8.76
CA VAL A 98 -9.67 -3.49 8.81
C VAL A 98 -9.53 -2.79 10.16
N SER A 99 -10.63 -2.37 10.79
CA SER A 99 -10.59 -1.73 12.11
C SER A 99 -10.04 -2.63 13.23
N ALA A 100 -10.08 -3.96 13.02
CA ALA A 100 -9.54 -4.94 13.95
C ALA A 100 -8.04 -5.25 13.72
N VAL A 101 -7.43 -4.74 12.64
CA VAL A 101 -6.04 -5.02 12.29
C VAL A 101 -5.10 -4.06 13.01
N ALA A 102 -4.13 -4.59 13.73
CA ALA A 102 -3.09 -3.81 14.38
C ALA A 102 -2.24 -3.01 13.37
N ALA A 103 -1.62 -1.92 13.82
CA ALA A 103 -0.88 -1.03 12.93
C ALA A 103 0.27 -1.75 12.21
N ASP A 104 0.92 -2.72 12.84
CA ASP A 104 2.02 -3.53 12.32
C ASP A 104 1.59 -4.76 11.49
N GLN A 105 0.28 -4.97 11.29
CA GLN A 105 -0.26 -6.13 10.59
C GLN A 105 -0.99 -5.78 9.29
N GLY A 106 -0.91 -6.61 8.26
CA GLY A 106 -1.65 -6.46 7.01
C GLY A 106 -2.71 -7.56 6.83
N ILE A 107 -3.51 -7.43 5.78
CA ILE A 107 -4.43 -8.47 5.31
C ILE A 107 -3.85 -9.06 4.03
N HIS A 108 -3.37 -10.29 4.14
CA HIS A 108 -3.04 -11.11 2.99
C HIS A 108 -4.31 -11.72 2.38
N THR A 109 -4.41 -11.78 1.06
CA THR A 109 -5.52 -12.40 0.35
C THR A 109 -5.07 -13.57 -0.51
N PHE A 110 -5.87 -14.63 -0.56
CA PHE A 110 -5.65 -15.75 -1.46
C PHE A 110 -6.95 -16.17 -2.18
N PRO A 111 -6.97 -16.18 -3.53
CA PRO A 111 -5.91 -15.77 -4.44
C PRO A 111 -5.50 -14.28 -4.30
N PRO A 112 -4.27 -13.90 -4.69
CA PRO A 112 -3.77 -12.54 -4.50
C PRO A 112 -4.35 -11.54 -5.53
N PRO A 113 -4.40 -10.23 -5.22
CA PRO A 113 -5.14 -9.25 -6.03
C PRO A 113 -4.54 -8.97 -7.41
N TRP A 114 -3.27 -9.35 -7.63
CA TRP A 114 -2.64 -9.30 -8.94
C TRP A 114 -2.97 -10.50 -9.83
N SER A 115 -3.47 -11.60 -9.26
CA SER A 115 -3.90 -12.77 -10.05
C SER A 115 -5.26 -12.51 -10.71
N LYS A 116 -5.58 -13.29 -11.75
CA LYS A 116 -6.88 -13.21 -12.43
C LYS A 116 -8.02 -13.61 -11.50
N GLU A 117 -7.78 -14.61 -10.66
CA GLU A 117 -8.73 -15.19 -9.72
C GLU A 117 -8.94 -14.32 -8.47
N GLY A 118 -7.96 -13.47 -8.12
CA GLY A 118 -7.99 -12.64 -6.92
C GLY A 118 -8.52 -11.22 -7.13
N LYS A 119 -9.02 -10.88 -8.34
CA LYS A 119 -9.56 -9.53 -8.64
C LYS A 119 -10.82 -9.19 -7.86
N ASP A 120 -11.65 -10.19 -7.53
CA ASP A 120 -12.83 -10.00 -6.70
C ASP A 120 -12.53 -10.33 -5.24
N LEU A 121 -12.15 -9.30 -4.48
CA LEU A 121 -11.83 -9.43 -3.05
C LEU A 121 -13.03 -9.84 -2.19
N SER A 122 -14.26 -9.85 -2.70
CA SER A 122 -15.38 -10.41 -1.94
C SER A 122 -15.32 -11.95 -1.83
N THR A 123 -14.57 -12.61 -2.72
CA THR A 123 -14.52 -14.07 -2.85
C THR A 123 -13.24 -14.71 -2.33
N VAL A 124 -12.19 -13.92 -2.11
CA VAL A 124 -10.89 -14.40 -1.64
C VAL A 124 -10.91 -14.78 -0.15
N SER A 125 -10.02 -15.69 0.22
CA SER A 125 -9.67 -15.90 1.64
C SER A 125 -8.80 -14.75 2.14
N ARG A 126 -8.97 -14.35 3.40
CA ARG A 126 -8.21 -13.27 4.05
C ARG A 126 -7.53 -13.80 5.31
N ALA A 127 -6.28 -13.38 5.53
CA ALA A 127 -5.53 -13.68 6.75
C ALA A 127 -4.79 -12.44 7.24
N VAL A 128 -4.79 -12.23 8.56
CA VAL A 128 -3.98 -11.18 9.18
C VAL A 128 -2.55 -11.68 9.33
N VAL A 129 -1.58 -10.94 8.80
CA VAL A 129 -0.14 -11.27 8.78
C VAL A 129 0.69 -10.06 9.19
N ALA A 130 2.00 -10.21 9.43
CA ALA A 130 2.85 -9.05 9.64
C ALA A 130 2.89 -8.20 8.35
N LEU A 131 2.68 -6.88 8.48
CA LEU A 131 2.67 -5.99 7.32
C LEU A 131 4.04 -6.00 6.61
N SER A 132 5.12 -6.16 7.37
CA SER A 132 6.48 -6.21 6.84
C SER A 132 6.75 -7.46 5.99
N GLU A 133 6.12 -8.59 6.33
CA GLU A 133 6.13 -9.82 5.52
C GLU A 133 5.29 -9.66 4.25
N LEU A 134 4.11 -9.05 4.36
CA LEU A 134 3.21 -8.80 3.22
C LEU A 134 3.87 -7.89 2.18
N VAL A 135 4.52 -6.80 2.62
CA VAL A 135 5.28 -5.91 1.75
C VAL A 135 6.44 -6.65 1.07
N SER A 136 7.19 -7.46 1.81
CA SER A 136 8.30 -8.24 1.26
C SER A 136 7.82 -9.22 0.18
N LEU A 137 6.72 -9.92 0.46
CA LEU A 137 6.07 -10.84 -0.49
C LEU A 137 5.69 -10.15 -1.79
N HIS A 138 5.09 -8.95 -1.74
CA HIS A 138 4.69 -8.23 -2.94
C HIS A 138 5.90 -7.76 -3.77
N GLN A 139 6.96 -7.29 -3.11
CA GLN A 139 8.19 -6.91 -3.80
C GLN A 139 8.89 -8.12 -4.44
N ASP A 140 8.89 -9.27 -3.77
CA ASP A 140 9.40 -10.53 -4.32
C ASP A 140 8.58 -10.99 -5.53
N ALA A 141 7.25 -10.93 -5.44
CA ALA A 141 6.35 -11.27 -6.54
C ALA A 141 6.57 -10.36 -7.75
N ALA A 142 6.69 -9.04 -7.54
CA ALA A 142 6.99 -8.08 -8.59
C ALA A 142 8.31 -8.41 -9.32
N ARG A 143 9.37 -8.71 -8.56
CA ARG A 143 10.67 -9.12 -9.12
C ARG A 143 10.54 -10.39 -9.98
N GLN A 144 9.87 -11.41 -9.46
CA GLN A 144 9.72 -12.69 -10.17
C GLN A 144 8.90 -12.55 -11.45
N LEU A 145 7.82 -11.76 -11.44
CA LEU A 145 6.96 -11.55 -12.61
C LEU A 145 7.65 -10.68 -13.66
N SER A 146 8.37 -9.62 -13.25
CA SER A 146 9.15 -8.80 -14.19
C SER A 146 10.28 -9.56 -14.89
N GLY A 147 10.80 -10.61 -14.24
CA GLY A 147 11.86 -11.47 -14.79
C GLY A 147 11.36 -12.56 -15.76
N GLN A 148 10.04 -12.77 -15.88
CA GLN A 148 9.47 -13.75 -16.83
C GLN A 148 9.19 -13.16 -18.22
N ASP A 149 9.27 -11.83 -18.35
CA ASP A 149 9.07 -11.09 -19.61
C ASP A 149 10.38 -10.72 -20.33
N SER A 150 11.53 -11.34 -19.94
CA SER A 150 12.87 -11.10 -20.52
C SER A 150 13.44 -12.31 -21.28
#